data_AF-A0A528FMQ6-F1
#
_entry.id   AF-A0A528FMQ6-F1
#
_cell.length_a   1.000
_cell.length_b   1.000
_cell.length_c   1.000
_cell.angle_alpha   90.00
_cell.angle_beta   90.00
_cell.angle_gamma   90.00
#
_symmetry.space_group_name_H-M   'P 1'
#
loop_
_entity.id
_entity.type
_entity.pdbx_description
1 polymer ?
#
loop_
_entity_poly.entity_id
_entity_poly.type
_entity_poly.pdbx_seq_one_letter_code
_entity_poly.pdbx_strand_id
1 'polypeptide(L)' 'MAYSYRCRDYPGNEACPATFTAATEAEVMKHVELHGRIAHGEDPEQWSPEDRQQVQKLIRARPAGSPT' A
#
# COMPACT_ATOMS: atom_id res chain seq x y z
N MET A 1 17.01 1.67 2.62
CA MET A 1 15.74 1.34 3.30
C MET A 1 14.78 0.85 2.26
N ALA A 2 13.94 -0.13 2.60
CA ALA A 2 12.84 -0.53 1.75
C ALA A 2 11.53 -0.13 2.43
N TYR A 3 10.52 0.24 1.68
CA TYR A 3 9.21 0.56 2.19
C TYR A 3 8.25 -0.55 1.83
N SER A 4 7.38 -0.92 2.75
CA SER A 4 6.39 -1.98 2.53
C SER A 4 4.98 -1.55 2.92
N TYR A 5 4.01 -2.07 2.20
CA TYR A 5 2.58 -1.93 2.50
C TYR A 5 1.91 -3.30 2.42
N ARG A 6 1.03 -3.61 3.37
CA ARG A 6 0.21 -4.83 3.36
C ARG A 6 -1.24 -4.40 3.20
N CYS A 7 -1.89 -4.88 2.14
CA CYS A 7 -3.25 -4.44 1.83
C CYS A 7 -4.24 -4.74 2.96
N ARG A 8 -4.05 -5.88 3.64
CA ARG A 8 -4.84 -6.28 4.81
C ARG A 8 -4.80 -5.36 6.02
N ASP A 9 -3.82 -4.46 6.08
CA ASP A 9 -3.74 -3.50 7.18
C ASP A 9 -4.68 -2.29 6.93
N TYR A 10 -5.26 -2.18 5.73
CA TYR A 10 -6.32 -1.22 5.42
C TYR A 10 -7.70 -1.79 5.83
N PRO A 11 -8.54 -1.04 6.58
CA PRO A 11 -9.85 -1.52 7.01
C PRO A 11 -10.74 -1.95 5.84
N GLY A 12 -11.32 -3.15 5.92
CA GLY A 12 -12.14 -3.72 4.84
C GLY A 12 -11.36 -4.59 3.83
N ASN A 13 -10.03 -4.63 3.92
CA ASN A 13 -9.17 -5.44 3.05
C ASN A 13 -8.50 -6.62 3.78
N GLU A 14 -8.97 -7.02 4.96
CA GLU A 14 -8.32 -7.97 5.87
C GLU A 14 -8.00 -9.34 5.22
N ALA A 15 -8.82 -9.75 4.26
CA ALA A 15 -8.63 -10.99 3.50
C ALA A 15 -7.61 -10.87 2.35
N CYS A 16 -7.18 -9.67 1.99
CA CYS A 16 -6.28 -9.43 0.87
C CYS A 16 -4.84 -9.93 1.19
N PRO A 17 -4.24 -10.80 0.36
CA PRO A 17 -2.89 -11.30 0.58
C PRO A 17 -1.80 -10.34 0.09
N ALA A 18 -2.17 -9.28 -0.64
CA ALA A 18 -1.20 -8.44 -1.32
C ALA A 18 -0.27 -7.70 -0.34
N THR A 19 1.01 -7.74 -0.65
CA THR A 19 2.06 -6.97 0.02
C THR A 19 2.97 -6.39 -1.05
N PHE A 20 3.29 -5.12 -0.94
CA PHE A 20 4.20 -4.42 -1.86
C PHE A 20 5.45 -3.99 -1.11
N THR A 21 6.60 -4.05 -1.77
CA THR A 21 7.85 -3.51 -1.25
C THR A 21 8.58 -2.77 -2.36
N ALA A 22 9.08 -1.56 -2.07
CA ALA A 22 9.80 -0.75 -3.03
C ALA A 22 10.88 0.13 -2.35
N ALA A 23 11.70 0.82 -3.14
CA ALA A 23 12.78 1.64 -2.61
C ALA A 23 12.27 2.96 -2.00
N THR A 24 11.10 3.43 -2.44
CA THR A 24 10.49 4.68 -1.96
C THR A 24 9.02 4.50 -1.59
N GLU A 25 8.50 5.36 -0.70
CA GLU A 25 7.07 5.41 -0.37
C GLU A 25 6.20 5.72 -1.60
N ALA A 26 6.69 6.57 -2.49
CA ALA A 26 6.00 6.94 -3.72
C ALA A 26 5.82 5.74 -4.66
N GLU A 27 6.84 4.88 -4.80
CA GLU A 27 6.73 3.63 -5.57
C GLU A 27 5.75 2.65 -4.91
N VAL A 28 5.78 2.50 -3.58
CA VAL A 28 4.78 1.68 -2.87
C VAL A 28 3.37 2.22 -3.13
N MET A 29 3.16 3.53 -3.05
CA MET A 29 1.87 4.15 -3.35
C MET A 29 1.39 3.82 -4.77
N LYS A 30 2.28 3.84 -5.78
CA LYS A 30 1.93 3.44 -7.15
C LYS A 30 1.52 1.98 -7.27
N HIS A 31 2.17 1.07 -6.54
CA HIS A 31 1.70 -0.32 -6.47
C HIS A 31 0.31 -0.45 -5.83
N VAL A 32 0.04 0.32 -4.77
CA VAL A 32 -1.27 0.32 -4.10
C VAL A 32 -2.37 0.85 -5.02
N GLU A 33 -2.15 1.97 -5.72
CA GLU A 33 -3.10 2.52 -6.70
C GLU A 33 -3.40 1.50 -7.81
N LEU A 34 -2.37 0.88 -8.41
CA LEU A 34 -2.54 -0.12 -9.45
C LEU A 34 -3.29 -1.36 -8.94
N HIS A 35 -2.98 -1.80 -7.72
CA HIS A 35 -3.63 -2.94 -7.10
C HIS A 35 -5.10 -2.67 -6.79
N GLY A 36 -5.43 -1.51 -6.21
CA GLY A 36 -6.80 -1.09 -5.96
C GLY A 36 -7.65 -1.17 -7.23
N ARG A 37 -7.12 -0.65 -8.34
CA ARG A 37 -7.77 -0.70 -9.64
C ARG A 37 -8.02 -2.13 -10.15
N ILE A 38 -7.02 -3.00 -10.09
CA ILE A 38 -7.10 -4.32 -10.71
C ILE A 38 -7.80 -5.35 -9.81
N ALA A 39 -7.50 -5.36 -8.52
CA ALA A 39 -7.94 -6.40 -7.58
C ALA A 39 -9.21 -6.03 -6.82
N HIS A 40 -9.42 -4.74 -6.55
CA HIS A 40 -10.57 -4.25 -5.78
C HIS A 40 -11.60 -3.53 -6.64
N GLY A 41 -11.31 -3.28 -7.93
CA GLY A 41 -12.21 -2.54 -8.83
C GLY A 41 -12.37 -1.07 -8.45
N GLU A 42 -11.45 -0.55 -7.65
CA GLU A 42 -11.47 0.84 -7.20
C GLU A 42 -10.99 1.78 -8.31
N ASP A 43 -11.33 3.06 -8.20
CA ASP A 43 -10.70 4.11 -9.00
C ASP A 43 -9.82 4.99 -8.10
N PRO A 44 -8.48 4.82 -8.12
CA PRO A 44 -7.59 5.62 -7.28
C PRO A 44 -7.70 7.12 -7.53
N GLU A 45 -8.12 7.56 -8.71
CA GLU A 45 -8.32 8.98 -9.02
C GLU A 45 -9.51 9.58 -8.25
N GLN A 46 -10.43 8.74 -7.77
CA GLN A 46 -11.59 9.12 -6.97
C GLN A 46 -11.37 8.95 -5.46
N TRP A 47 -10.22 8.41 -5.02
CA TRP A 47 -9.89 8.32 -3.60
C TRP A 47 -9.85 9.69 -2.95
N SER A 48 -10.50 9.80 -1.80
CA SER A 48 -10.47 11.03 -1.02
C SER A 48 -9.04 11.34 -0.54
N PRO A 49 -8.74 12.60 -0.20
CA PRO A 49 -7.50 12.96 0.48
C PRO A 49 -7.26 12.11 1.74
N GLU A 50 -8.32 11.80 2.48
CA GLU A 50 -8.30 10.97 3.69
C GLU A 50 -7.90 9.52 3.38
N ASP A 51 -8.47 8.90 2.34
CA ASP A 51 -8.10 7.55 1.90
C ASP A 51 -6.62 7.49 1.52
N ARG A 52 -6.16 8.47 0.74
CA ARG A 52 -4.74 8.57 0.34
C ARG A 52 -3.82 8.74 1.53
N GLN A 53 -4.20 9.57 2.50
CA GLN A 53 -3.43 9.75 3.72
C GLN A 53 -3.42 8.49 4.58
N GLN A 54 -4.52 7.74 4.62
CA GLN A 54 -4.60 6.48 5.35
C GLN A 54 -3.69 5.42 4.75
N VAL A 55 -3.67 5.26 3.43
CA VAL A 55 -2.71 4.38 2.75
C VAL A 55 -1.27 4.76 3.10
N GLN A 56 -0.92 6.05 3.03
CA GLN A 56 0.43 6.52 3.38
C GLN A 56 0.82 6.19 4.82
N LYS A 57 -0.07 6.35 5.79
CA LYS A 57 0.18 6.01 7.22
C LYS A 57 0.47 4.53 7.44
N LEU A 58 0.03 3.66 6.53
CA LEU A 58 0.23 2.21 6.57
C LEU A 58 1.52 1.77 5.87
N ILE A 59 2.17 2.64 5.09
CA ILE A 59 3.49 2.36 4.52
C ILE A 59 4.52 2.36 5.65
N ARG A 60 5.31 1.28 5.75
CA ARG A 60 6.33 1.10 6.79
C ARG A 60 7.71 1.06 6.19
N ALA A 61 8.64 1.85 6.73
CA ALA A 61 10.05 1.70 6.43
C ALA A 61 10.61 0.43 7.12
N ARG A 62 11.39 -0.36 6.39
CA ARG A 62 12.21 -1.45 6.92
C ARG A 62 13.70 -1.12 6.74
N PRO A 63 14.53 -1.30 7.78
CA PRO A 63 15.97 -1.32 7.65
C PRO A 63 16.37 -2.42 6.66
N ALA A 64 17.44 -2.20 5.89
CA ALA A 64 17.99 -3.24 5.04
C ALA A 64 18.49 -4.40 5.93
N GLY A 65 17.96 -5.62 5.74
CA GLY A 65 18.42 -6.84 6.41
C GLY A 65 17.45 -7.52 7.39
N SER A 66 16.24 -7.00 7.62
CA SER A 66 15.25 -7.74 8.42
C SER A 66 14.60 -8.88 7.59
N PRO A 67 14.55 -10.13 8.08
CA PRO A 67 13.87 -11.23 7.38
C PRO A 67 12.36 -10.98 7.33
N THR A 68 11.75 -11.31 6.18
CA THR A 68 10.32 -11.22 5.89
C THR A 68 9.52 -12.32 6.58
#